data_AF-T0ZEC6-F1
#
_entry.id   AF-T0ZEC6-F1
#
_cell.length_a   1.000
_cell.length_b   1.000
_cell.length_c   1.000
_cell.angle_alpha   90.00
_cell.angle_beta   90.00
_cell.angle_gamma   90.00
#
_symmetry.space_group_name_H-M   'P 1'
#
loop_
_entity.id
_entity.type
_entity.pdbx_description
1 polymer ?
#
loop_
_entity_poly.entity_id
_entity_poly.type
_entity_poly.pdbx_seq_one_letter_code
_entity_poly.pdbx_strand_id
1 'polypeptide(L)'
;YQDLYQSMGYHHYRGTPLADDAELNRLHIDRIYDTYVDEERFEETDRAIGTLVERLPPRGYSSRELFEFLGRELPGKDSILATCARRGIPVFSPALIDSSIGIGLTLHYGKHRQGPRFSLDAVRDNYELVQILASSPRTGVIYIGGGTPKNWINDGIVMANYHYHREGEGHHYALQLTTDVPRLGGALRQHPRRGGQLGEDLEHGDQGHGVRGGLGGASPPGRRPVRPPEGLVPAAVPPVPLDGGPDHASVGRDRT
;
A
#
# COMPACT_ATOMS: atom_id res chain seq x y z
N TYR A 1 -2.50 -8.29 6.78
CA TYR A 1 -3.24 -9.39 7.41
C TYR A 1 -2.31 -10.34 8.16
N GLN A 2 -1.39 -11.04 7.48
CA GLN A 2 -0.50 -12.02 8.13
C GLN A 2 0.31 -11.46 9.33
N ASP A 3 0.75 -10.20 9.24
CA ASP A 3 1.38 -9.47 10.35
C ASP A 3 0.44 -9.30 11.57
N LEU A 4 -0.83 -8.98 11.33
CA LEU A 4 -1.84 -8.84 12.38
C LEU A 4 -2.18 -10.19 13.02
N TYR A 5 -2.32 -11.22 12.19
CA TYR A 5 -2.55 -12.60 12.64
C TYR A 5 -1.47 -13.06 13.64
N GLN A 6 -0.19 -12.83 13.32
CA GLN A 6 0.90 -13.15 14.24
C GLN A 6 0.93 -12.23 15.47
N SER A 7 0.53 -10.97 15.32
CA SER A 7 0.44 -10.02 16.45
C SER A 7 -0.61 -10.43 17.48
N MET A 8 -1.63 -11.19 17.07
CA MET A 8 -2.63 -11.78 17.94
C MET A 8 -2.15 -13.07 18.65
N GLY A 9 -0.90 -13.49 18.41
CA GLY A 9 -0.29 -14.66 19.02
C GLY A 9 -0.46 -15.95 18.22
N TYR A 10 -0.97 -15.88 16.99
CA TYR A 10 -1.10 -17.03 16.12
C TYR A 10 0.16 -17.26 15.28
N HIS A 11 0.25 -18.42 14.64
CA HIS A 11 1.50 -18.88 14.02
C HIS A 11 1.28 -19.48 12.63
N HIS A 12 2.31 -19.30 11.81
CA HIS A 12 2.48 -20.01 10.55
C HIS A 12 3.36 -21.23 10.79
N TYR A 13 3.02 -22.34 10.14
CA TYR A 13 3.75 -23.59 10.28
C TYR A 13 4.43 -23.93 8.96
N ARG A 14 5.61 -24.53 9.05
CA ARG A 14 6.30 -25.03 7.86
C ARG A 14 5.58 -26.26 7.33
N GLY A 15 5.24 -26.22 6.05
CA GLY A 15 4.58 -27.28 5.31
C GLY A 15 5.38 -27.75 4.09
N THR A 16 4.67 -28.34 3.14
CA THR A 16 5.19 -28.76 1.84
C THR A 16 4.19 -28.41 0.73
N PRO A 17 4.67 -28.02 -0.46
CA PRO A 17 3.79 -27.74 -1.59
C PRO A 17 3.16 -29.01 -2.20
N LEU A 18 3.61 -30.19 -1.77
CA LEU A 18 3.17 -31.51 -2.24
C LEU A 18 2.08 -32.15 -1.37
N ALA A 19 1.56 -31.43 -0.37
CA ALA A 19 0.52 -31.96 0.50
C ALA A 19 -0.81 -32.16 -0.24
N ASP A 20 -1.61 -33.11 0.24
CA ASP A 20 -2.96 -33.36 -0.24
C ASP A 20 -3.92 -32.31 0.30
N ASP A 21 -4.43 -31.44 -0.58
CA ASP A 21 -5.33 -30.35 -0.21
C ASP A 21 -6.67 -30.87 0.35
N ALA A 22 -7.12 -32.08 -0.01
CA ALA A 22 -8.34 -32.66 0.54
C ALA A 22 -8.18 -33.03 2.02
N GLU A 23 -7.02 -33.57 2.39
CA GLU A 23 -6.71 -33.88 3.78
C GLU A 23 -6.47 -32.60 4.60
N LEU A 24 -5.77 -31.61 4.03
CA LEU A 24 -5.58 -30.31 4.67
C LEU A 24 -6.93 -29.63 4.97
N ASN A 25 -7.85 -29.64 4.00
CA ASN A 25 -9.19 -29.09 4.19
C ASN A 25 -9.98 -29.84 5.27
N ARG A 26 -9.92 -31.18 5.31
CA ARG A 26 -10.56 -31.99 6.35
C ARG A 26 -10.04 -31.67 7.76
N LEU A 27 -8.81 -31.18 7.85
CA LEU A 27 -8.14 -30.80 9.10
C LEU A 27 -8.24 -29.31 9.42
N HIS A 28 -8.96 -28.50 8.63
CA HIS A 28 -9.04 -27.04 8.76
C HIS A 28 -7.68 -26.35 8.69
N ILE A 29 -6.85 -26.80 7.74
CA ILE A 29 -5.54 -26.23 7.45
C ILE A 29 -5.56 -25.59 6.07
N ASP A 30 -5.32 -24.29 6.05
CA ASP A 30 -5.08 -23.54 4.83
C ASP A 30 -3.59 -23.57 4.48
N ARG A 31 -3.29 -23.55 3.18
CA ARG A 31 -1.90 -23.57 2.68
C ARG A 31 -1.61 -22.40 1.76
N ILE A 32 -0.53 -21.70 2.08
CA ILE A 32 0.11 -20.69 1.23
C ILE A 32 1.43 -21.30 0.76
N TYR A 33 1.39 -21.97 -0.40
CA TYR A 33 2.52 -22.71 -0.97
C TYR A 33 3.09 -23.79 -0.02
N ASP A 34 4.18 -23.52 0.68
CA ASP A 34 4.85 -24.41 1.63
C ASP A 34 4.66 -23.96 3.09
N THR A 35 3.69 -23.07 3.32
CA THR A 35 3.34 -22.54 4.64
C THR A 35 1.91 -22.92 4.98
N TYR A 36 1.69 -23.46 6.18
CA TYR A 36 0.37 -23.84 6.68
C TYR A 36 -0.12 -22.86 7.72
N VAL A 37 -1.43 -22.67 7.76
CA VAL A 37 -2.13 -21.81 8.72
C VAL A 37 -3.40 -22.49 9.19
N ASP A 38 -3.77 -22.19 10.42
CA ASP A 38 -4.99 -22.68 11.05
C ASP A 38 -6.19 -21.84 10.56
N GLU A 39 -7.11 -22.47 9.82
CA GLU A 39 -8.27 -21.83 9.21
C GLU A 39 -9.20 -21.22 10.28
N GLU A 40 -9.40 -21.91 11.40
CA GLU A 40 -10.26 -21.43 12.49
C GLU A 40 -9.70 -20.14 13.09
N ARG A 41 -8.37 -20.05 13.22
CA ARG A 41 -7.69 -18.84 13.70
C ARG A 41 -7.71 -17.70 12.69
N PHE A 42 -7.70 -18.01 11.39
CA PHE A 42 -7.91 -17.02 10.34
C PHE A 42 -9.32 -16.43 10.46
N GLU A 43 -10.34 -17.28 10.57
CA GLU A 43 -11.72 -16.84 10.75
C GLU A 43 -11.89 -15.98 12.02
N GLU A 44 -11.30 -16.40 13.14
CA GLU A 44 -11.29 -15.64 14.39
C GLU A 44 -10.68 -14.25 14.21
N THR A 45 -9.57 -14.16 13.48
CA THR A 45 -8.90 -12.89 13.17
C THR A 45 -9.76 -11.99 12.28
N ASP A 46 -10.40 -12.55 11.25
CA ASP A 46 -11.28 -11.80 10.34
C ASP A 46 -12.45 -11.17 11.09
N ARG A 47 -13.09 -11.97 11.96
CA ARG A 47 -14.20 -11.53 12.81
C ARG A 47 -13.73 -10.47 13.81
N ALA A 48 -12.57 -10.66 14.42
CA ALA A 48 -12.00 -9.69 15.36
C ALA A 48 -11.77 -8.33 14.69
N ILE A 49 -11.25 -8.30 13.47
CA ILE A 49 -11.07 -7.06 12.70
C ILE A 49 -12.42 -6.38 12.43
N GLY A 50 -13.44 -7.15 12.00
CA GLY A 50 -14.79 -6.63 11.79
C GLY A 50 -15.43 -6.03 13.06
N THR A 51 -15.09 -6.56 14.23
CA THR A 51 -15.51 -6.00 15.52
C THR A 51 -14.67 -4.80 15.94
N LEU A 52 -13.35 -4.80 15.70
CA LEU A 52 -12.48 -3.67 16.04
C LEU A 52 -12.93 -2.38 15.35
N VAL A 53 -13.33 -2.45 14.07
CA VAL A 53 -13.78 -1.26 13.33
C VAL A 53 -15.08 -0.66 13.87
N GLU A 54 -15.83 -1.37 14.72
CA GLU A 54 -17.00 -0.81 15.43
C GLU A 54 -16.60 0.28 16.45
N ARG A 55 -15.32 0.32 16.86
CA ARG A 55 -14.79 1.38 17.74
C ARG A 55 -14.52 2.69 16.99
N LEU A 56 -14.49 2.67 15.66
CA LEU A 56 -14.27 3.85 14.85
C LEU A 56 -15.59 4.63 14.68
N PRO A 57 -15.57 5.97 14.68
CA PRO A 57 -16.70 6.78 14.25
C PRO A 57 -17.21 6.34 12.86
N PRO A 58 -18.53 6.28 12.62
CA PRO A 58 -19.10 5.75 11.37
C PRO A 58 -18.96 6.75 10.21
N ARG A 59 -17.78 6.79 9.58
CA ARG A 59 -17.44 7.62 8.42
C ARG A 59 -16.59 6.85 7.40
N GLY A 60 -16.21 7.53 6.32
CA GLY A 60 -15.21 7.05 5.37
C GLY A 60 -13.79 7.11 5.94
N TYR A 61 -13.02 6.05 5.73
CA TYR A 61 -11.61 5.92 6.10
C TYR A 61 -10.79 5.45 4.90
N SER A 62 -9.56 5.96 4.76
CA SER A 62 -8.57 5.40 3.84
C SER A 62 -7.98 4.10 4.39
N SER A 63 -7.31 3.28 3.56
CA SER A 63 -6.65 2.08 4.07
C SER A 63 -5.51 2.44 5.03
N ARG A 64 -4.88 3.61 4.84
CA ARG A 64 -3.90 4.16 5.78
C ARG A 64 -4.49 4.41 7.16
N GLU A 65 -5.63 5.10 7.25
CA GLU A 65 -6.29 5.36 8.52
C GLU A 65 -6.67 4.04 9.23
N LEU A 66 -7.21 3.07 8.48
CA LEU A 66 -7.54 1.76 9.03
C LEU A 66 -6.30 1.03 9.56
N PHE A 67 -5.21 1.00 8.80
CA PHE A 67 -3.99 0.31 9.21
C PHE A 67 -3.30 0.98 10.39
N GLU A 68 -3.32 2.31 10.47
CA GLU A 68 -2.85 3.04 11.63
C GLU A 68 -3.68 2.69 12.87
N PHE A 69 -5.01 2.63 12.75
CA PHE A 69 -5.90 2.19 13.81
C PHE A 69 -5.61 0.75 14.26
N LEU A 70 -5.58 -0.21 13.32
CA LEU A 70 -5.33 -1.62 13.62
C LEU A 70 -3.95 -1.83 14.27
N GLY A 71 -2.91 -1.12 13.79
CA GLY A 71 -1.57 -1.19 14.37
C GLY A 71 -1.49 -0.62 15.79
N ARG A 72 -2.38 0.30 16.18
CA ARG A 72 -2.49 0.81 17.56
C ARG A 72 -3.28 -0.15 18.47
N GLU A 73 -4.36 -0.73 17.95
CA GLU A 73 -5.23 -1.63 18.71
C GLU A 73 -4.64 -3.03 18.93
N LEU A 74 -3.77 -3.49 18.01
CA LEU A 74 -3.12 -4.80 18.07
C LEU A 74 -1.60 -4.64 18.21
N PRO A 75 -1.09 -4.19 19.37
CA PRO A 75 0.33 -3.90 19.56
C PRO A 75 1.15 -5.18 19.68
N GLY A 76 1.63 -5.71 18.56
CA GLY A 76 2.68 -6.72 18.51
C GLY A 76 4.08 -6.09 18.60
N LYS A 77 4.99 -6.64 19.43
CA LYS A 77 6.38 -6.15 19.50
C LYS A 77 7.12 -6.34 18.17
N ASP A 78 6.85 -7.45 17.50
CA ASP A 78 7.47 -7.82 16.23
C ASP A 78 6.59 -7.50 15.00
N SER A 79 5.52 -6.72 15.21
CA SER A 79 4.61 -6.30 14.14
C SER A 79 5.17 -5.15 13.33
N ILE A 80 5.16 -5.32 12.01
CA ILE A 80 5.44 -4.25 11.04
C ILE A 80 4.37 -3.18 11.18
N LEU A 81 3.09 -3.55 11.19
CA LEU A 81 1.98 -2.59 11.22
C LEU A 81 1.97 -1.76 12.51
N ALA A 82 2.16 -2.41 13.67
CA ALA A 82 2.24 -1.70 14.94
C ALA A 82 3.47 -0.78 14.99
N THR A 83 4.59 -1.20 14.40
CA THR A 83 5.79 -0.35 14.31
C THR A 83 5.57 0.85 13.41
N CYS A 84 4.92 0.67 12.26
CA CYS A 84 4.53 1.77 11.37
C CYS A 84 3.59 2.76 12.09
N ALA A 85 2.57 2.25 12.78
CA ALA A 85 1.63 3.09 13.53
C ALA A 85 2.32 3.92 14.63
N ARG A 86 3.24 3.33 15.41
CA ARG A 86 4.03 4.06 16.43
C ARG A 86 4.96 5.11 15.83
N ARG A 87 5.48 4.88 14.62
CA ARG A 87 6.45 5.76 13.96
C ARG A 87 5.81 6.77 13.01
N GLY A 88 4.48 6.74 12.84
CA GLY A 88 3.78 7.57 11.87
C GLY A 88 4.14 7.26 10.42
N ILE A 89 4.53 6.01 10.12
CA ILE A 89 4.83 5.57 8.75
C ILE A 89 3.51 5.13 8.09
N PRO A 90 3.11 5.75 6.98
CA PRO A 90 1.86 5.39 6.32
C PRO A 90 1.99 4.03 5.61
N VAL A 91 0.96 3.20 5.77
CA VAL A 91 0.82 1.91 5.07
C VAL A 91 -0.45 1.99 4.23
N PHE A 92 -0.40 1.55 2.98
CA PHE A 92 -1.54 1.57 2.06
C PHE A 92 -1.79 0.18 1.49
N SER A 93 -3.04 -0.12 1.15
CA SER A 93 -3.41 -1.34 0.43
C SER A 93 -4.51 -1.04 -0.59
N PRO A 94 -4.17 -0.81 -1.87
CA PRO A 94 -5.15 -0.45 -2.91
C PRO A 94 -6.15 -1.56 -3.22
N ALA A 95 -5.85 -2.82 -2.90
CA ALA A 95 -6.72 -3.97 -3.08
C ALA A 95 -7.17 -4.58 -1.74
N LEU A 96 -7.40 -3.75 -0.72
CA LEU A 96 -7.72 -4.22 0.65
C LEU A 96 -8.94 -5.16 0.71
N ILE A 97 -9.97 -4.91 -0.10
CA ILE A 97 -11.20 -5.70 -0.09
C ILE A 97 -11.00 -7.14 -0.58
N ASP A 98 -9.96 -7.39 -1.37
CA ASP A 98 -9.54 -8.71 -1.80
C ASP A 98 -8.56 -9.31 -0.77
N SER A 99 -9.03 -9.48 0.47
CA SER A 99 -8.24 -10.05 1.56
C SER A 99 -9.12 -10.51 2.72
N SER A 100 -8.55 -11.25 3.67
CA SER A 100 -9.22 -11.65 4.91
C SER A 100 -9.62 -10.45 5.80
N ILE A 101 -8.89 -9.32 5.71
CA ILE A 101 -9.35 -8.04 6.27
C ILE A 101 -10.66 -7.63 5.61
N GLY A 102 -10.75 -7.73 4.28
CA GLY A 102 -11.95 -7.47 3.50
C GLY A 102 -13.13 -8.36 3.90
N ILE A 103 -12.89 -9.62 4.26
CA ILE A 103 -13.92 -10.52 4.80
C ILE A 103 -14.49 -9.94 6.10
N GLY A 104 -13.63 -9.59 7.05
CA GLY A 104 -14.04 -8.95 8.31
C GLY A 104 -14.85 -7.66 8.12
N LEU A 105 -14.40 -6.80 7.20
CA LEU A 105 -15.11 -5.57 6.84
C LEU A 105 -16.47 -5.85 6.18
N THR A 106 -16.58 -6.92 5.39
CA THR A 106 -17.84 -7.33 4.74
C THR A 106 -18.84 -7.84 5.77
N LEU A 107 -18.39 -8.58 6.78
CA LEU A 107 -19.23 -8.98 7.91
C LEU A 107 -19.73 -7.77 8.70
N HIS A 108 -18.87 -6.78 8.96
CA HIS A 108 -19.27 -5.52 9.58
C HIS A 108 -20.35 -4.80 8.75
N TYR A 109 -20.14 -4.69 7.43
CA TYR A 109 -21.10 -4.07 6.51
C TYR A 109 -22.46 -4.76 6.56
N GLY A 110 -22.50 -6.10 6.55
CA GLY A 110 -23.74 -6.87 6.60
C GLY A 110 -24.57 -6.58 7.85
N LYS A 111 -23.91 -6.46 9.01
CA LYS A 111 -24.56 -6.12 10.29
C LYS A 111 -25.11 -4.69 10.32
N HIS A 112 -24.43 -3.74 9.70
CA HIS A 112 -24.72 -2.31 9.81
C HIS A 112 -25.33 -1.70 8.53
N ARG A 113 -25.87 -2.53 7.63
CA ARG A 113 -26.34 -2.11 6.30
C ARG A 113 -27.40 -0.99 6.30
N GLN A 114 -28.20 -0.88 7.37
CA GLN A 114 -29.31 0.06 7.50
C GLN A 114 -28.96 1.32 8.31
N GLY A 115 -27.71 1.50 8.74
CA GLY A 115 -27.31 2.61 9.62
C GLY A 115 -25.97 3.24 9.27
N PRO A 116 -25.55 4.24 10.08
CA PRO A 116 -24.18 4.75 10.06
C PRO A 116 -23.20 3.60 10.27
N ARG A 117 -22.12 3.58 9.48
CA ARG A 117 -21.13 2.49 9.50
C ARG A 117 -19.77 2.97 9.03
N PHE A 118 -18.77 2.14 9.27
CA PHE A 118 -17.47 2.26 8.60
C PHE A 118 -17.65 2.12 7.08
N SER A 119 -16.96 2.96 6.31
CA SER A 119 -16.76 2.75 4.87
C SER A 119 -15.29 2.94 4.50
N LEU A 120 -14.83 2.16 3.51
CA LEU A 120 -13.51 2.31 2.93
C LEU A 120 -13.57 3.30 1.76
N ASP A 121 -12.79 4.36 1.83
CA ASP A 121 -12.58 5.32 0.74
C ASP A 121 -11.21 5.07 0.09
N ALA A 122 -11.20 4.24 -0.95
CA ALA A 122 -9.99 3.90 -1.69
C ALA A 122 -9.47 5.07 -2.55
N VAL A 123 -10.31 6.06 -2.89
CA VAL A 123 -9.86 7.25 -3.64
C VAL A 123 -9.00 8.13 -2.74
N ARG A 124 -9.31 8.17 -1.43
CA ARG A 124 -8.49 8.88 -0.45
C ARG A 124 -7.06 8.36 -0.39
N ASP A 125 -6.83 7.05 -0.51
CA ASP A 125 -5.48 6.48 -0.59
C ASP A 125 -4.67 7.08 -1.76
N ASN A 126 -5.28 7.17 -2.95
CA ASN A 126 -4.64 7.76 -4.13
C ASN A 126 -4.29 9.23 -3.89
N TYR A 127 -5.23 9.99 -3.33
CA TYR A 127 -5.03 11.41 -3.07
C TYR A 127 -3.90 11.65 -2.07
N GLU A 128 -3.87 10.89 -0.97
CA GLU A 128 -2.81 10.95 0.04
C GLU A 128 -1.44 10.58 -0.55
N LEU A 129 -1.36 9.52 -1.38
CA LEU A 129 -0.14 9.16 -2.09
C LEU A 129 0.36 10.31 -2.99
N VAL A 130 -0.55 10.93 -3.76
CA VAL A 130 -0.22 12.07 -4.63
C VAL A 130 0.35 13.24 -3.83
N GLN A 131 -0.22 13.56 -2.66
CA GLN A 131 0.32 14.60 -1.78
C GLN A 131 1.75 14.27 -1.32
N ILE A 132 2.01 13.02 -0.93
CA ILE A 132 3.33 12.54 -0.50
C ILE A 132 4.34 12.68 -1.65
N LEU A 133 3.99 12.25 -2.86
CA LEU A 133 4.86 12.34 -4.03
C LEU A 133 5.14 13.79 -4.42
N ALA A 134 4.13 14.65 -4.40
CA ALA A 134 4.28 16.06 -4.78
C ALA A 134 5.14 16.86 -3.79
N SER A 135 5.03 16.56 -2.50
CA SER A 135 5.84 17.17 -1.44
C SER A 135 7.26 16.61 -1.35
N SER A 136 7.55 15.51 -2.04
CA SER A 136 8.87 14.87 -2.04
C SER A 136 9.77 15.46 -3.14
N PRO A 137 10.93 16.08 -2.80
CA PRO A 137 11.85 16.62 -3.80
C PRO A 137 12.45 15.54 -4.71
N ARG A 138 12.66 14.34 -4.14
CA ARG A 138 13.10 13.14 -4.84
C ARG A 138 12.43 11.92 -4.20
N THR A 139 12.14 10.92 -5.02
CA THR A 139 11.54 9.66 -4.56
C THR A 139 12.39 8.48 -5.00
N GLY A 140 12.49 7.48 -4.12
CA GLY A 140 13.12 6.20 -4.40
C GLY A 140 12.15 5.08 -4.05
N VAL A 141 12.16 4.01 -4.84
CA VAL A 141 11.25 2.86 -4.66
C VAL A 141 12.02 1.56 -4.61
N ILE A 142 11.63 0.69 -3.69
CA ILE A 142 12.11 -0.68 -3.56
C ILE A 142 10.91 -1.58 -3.76
N TYR A 143 10.89 -2.33 -4.86
CA TYR A 143 9.86 -3.30 -5.17
C TYR A 143 10.33 -4.69 -4.73
N ILE A 144 9.54 -5.32 -3.87
CA ILE A 144 9.69 -6.73 -3.51
C ILE A 144 8.49 -7.45 -4.12
N GLY A 145 8.73 -8.19 -5.20
CA GLY A 145 7.71 -8.79 -6.05
C GLY A 145 7.19 -7.85 -7.15
N GLY A 146 5.90 -7.98 -7.45
CA GLY A 146 5.23 -7.27 -8.53
C GLY A 146 3.76 -6.98 -8.21
N GLY A 147 2.89 -7.12 -9.20
CA GLY A 147 1.44 -7.02 -9.03
C GLY A 147 0.93 -5.62 -8.62
N THR A 148 -0.16 -5.60 -7.86
CA THR A 148 -0.90 -4.38 -7.49
C THR A 148 -0.03 -3.35 -6.76
N PRO A 149 0.81 -3.69 -5.76
CA PRO A 149 1.62 -2.68 -5.07
C PRO A 149 2.57 -1.93 -5.99
N LYS A 150 3.24 -2.64 -6.92
CA LYS A 150 4.15 -2.03 -7.90
C LYS A 150 3.41 -1.14 -8.89
N ASN A 151 2.24 -1.58 -9.37
CA ASN A 151 1.47 -0.77 -10.32
C ASN A 151 0.93 0.49 -9.65
N TRP A 152 0.36 0.35 -8.45
CA TRP A 152 -0.28 1.43 -7.74
C TRP A 152 0.68 2.59 -7.41
N ILE A 153 1.90 2.31 -6.97
CA ILE A 153 2.88 3.35 -6.69
C ILE A 153 3.38 4.06 -7.97
N ASN A 154 3.52 3.33 -9.08
CA ASN A 154 3.86 3.93 -10.38
C ASN A 154 2.70 4.78 -10.94
N ASP A 155 1.46 4.31 -10.80
CA ASP A 155 0.28 5.10 -11.17
C ASP A 155 0.14 6.33 -10.28
N GLY A 156 0.62 6.27 -9.03
CA GLY A 156 0.79 7.42 -8.15
C GLY A 156 1.58 8.56 -8.77
N ILE A 157 2.68 8.26 -9.47
CA ILE A 157 3.46 9.25 -10.21
C ILE A 157 2.64 9.85 -11.35
N VAL A 158 1.92 9.01 -12.11
CA VAL A 158 1.05 9.50 -13.21
C VAL A 158 -0.01 10.45 -12.66
N MET A 159 -0.68 10.07 -11.56
CA MET A 159 -1.67 10.90 -10.89
C MET A 159 -1.07 12.21 -10.35
N ALA A 160 0.13 12.16 -9.76
CA ALA A 160 0.82 13.35 -9.28
C ALA A 160 1.20 14.29 -10.44
N ASN A 161 1.67 13.74 -11.57
CA ASN A 161 1.99 14.50 -12.76
C ASN A 161 0.75 15.20 -13.34
N TYR A 162 -0.42 14.53 -13.35
CA TYR A 162 -1.68 15.14 -13.78
C TYR A 162 -2.17 16.23 -12.83
N HIS A 163 -2.06 16.02 -11.51
CA HIS A 163 -2.56 16.97 -10.53
C HIS A 163 -1.71 18.24 -10.40
N TYR A 164 -0.39 18.13 -10.64
CA TYR A 164 0.57 19.22 -10.44
C TYR A 164 1.30 19.66 -11.71
N HIS A 165 0.86 19.21 -12.89
CA HIS A 165 1.47 19.54 -14.18
C HIS A 165 2.98 19.23 -14.28
N ARG A 166 3.41 18.13 -13.65
CA ARG A 166 4.81 17.63 -13.63
C ARG A 166 5.04 16.55 -14.67
N GLU A 167 4.50 16.73 -15.86
CA GLU A 167 4.48 15.71 -16.92
C GLU A 167 5.88 15.20 -17.27
N GLY A 168 6.02 13.86 -17.28
CA GLY A 168 7.27 13.18 -17.63
C GLY A 168 8.24 12.94 -16.47
N GLU A 169 7.87 13.31 -15.24
CA GLU A 169 8.63 12.95 -14.05
C GLU A 169 8.32 11.51 -13.60
N GLY A 170 9.33 10.86 -13.00
CA GLY A 170 9.29 9.50 -12.48
C GLY A 170 10.00 9.42 -11.13
N HIS A 171 10.04 8.23 -10.54
CA HIS A 171 10.93 7.98 -9.40
C HIS A 171 12.39 8.22 -9.81
N HIS A 172 13.16 8.85 -8.92
CA HIS A 172 14.59 9.11 -9.18
C HIS A 172 15.44 7.84 -9.08
N TYR A 173 15.04 6.92 -8.20
CA TYR A 173 15.73 5.65 -7.96
C TYR A 173 14.71 4.53 -7.89
N ALA A 174 15.04 3.37 -8.48
CA ALA A 174 14.20 2.18 -8.40
C ALA A 174 15.10 0.94 -8.26
N LEU A 175 14.76 0.08 -7.30
CA LEU A 175 15.31 -1.26 -7.14
C LEU A 175 14.15 -2.25 -7.20
N GLN A 176 14.25 -3.28 -8.04
CA GLN A 176 13.25 -4.33 -8.13
C GLN A 176 13.85 -5.70 -7.83
N LEU A 177 13.23 -6.42 -6.91
CA LEU A 177 13.51 -7.81 -6.60
C LEU A 177 12.26 -8.62 -6.96
N THR A 178 12.28 -9.38 -8.07
CA THR A 178 11.14 -10.18 -8.51
C THR A 178 11.58 -11.51 -9.11
N THR A 179 10.71 -12.52 -9.04
CA THR A 179 10.84 -13.78 -9.77
C THR A 179 10.09 -13.76 -11.10
N ASP A 180 9.39 -12.66 -11.43
CA ASP A 180 8.66 -12.51 -12.69
C ASP A 180 9.62 -12.49 -13.88
N VAL A 181 9.27 -13.20 -14.95
CA VAL A 181 10.03 -13.17 -16.20
C VAL A 181 9.54 -12.06 -17.14
N PRO A 182 10.43 -11.26 -17.77
CA PRO A 182 10.04 -10.13 -18.63
C PRO A 182 9.09 -10.48 -19.79
N ARG A 183 9.15 -11.72 -20.27
CA ARG A 183 8.37 -12.20 -21.42
C ARG A 183 6.88 -12.33 -21.14
N LEU A 184 6.47 -12.58 -19.89
CA LEU A 184 5.07 -12.80 -19.53
C LEU A 184 4.25 -11.51 -19.44
N GLY A 185 4.86 -10.34 -19.70
CA GLY A 185 4.13 -9.08 -19.84
C GLY A 185 3.45 -8.57 -18.57
N GLY A 186 3.68 -9.21 -17.41
CA GLY A 186 3.08 -8.85 -16.14
C GLY A 186 3.52 -7.46 -15.68
N ALA A 187 2.82 -6.42 -16.09
CA ALA A 187 2.97 -5.01 -15.69
C ALA A 187 4.42 -4.52 -15.45
N LEU A 188 5.41 -5.06 -16.16
CA LEU A 188 6.85 -4.81 -15.96
C LEU A 188 7.36 -3.62 -16.77
N ARG A 189 6.54 -3.05 -17.67
CA ARG A 189 6.99 -1.98 -18.57
C ARG A 189 6.59 -0.61 -18.05
N GLN A 190 7.26 -0.14 -17.01
CA GLN A 190 7.44 1.30 -16.80
C GLN A 190 8.94 1.57 -16.61
N HIS A 191 9.69 1.55 -17.71
CA HIS A 191 11.06 2.08 -17.71
C HIS A 191 10.99 3.59 -17.42
N PRO A 192 11.75 4.11 -16.44
CA PRO A 192 11.89 5.54 -16.26
C PRO A 192 12.51 6.15 -17.53
N ARG A 193 11.73 6.88 -18.32
CA ARG A 193 12.28 7.68 -19.41
C ARG A 193 12.87 8.95 -18.81
N ARG A 194 14.19 8.91 -18.57
CA ARG A 194 15.14 9.96 -18.13
C ARG A 194 15.54 9.88 -16.65
N GLY A 195 16.85 9.84 -16.45
CA GLY A 195 17.54 9.70 -15.16
C GLY A 195 18.48 8.50 -15.24
N GLY A 196 19.79 8.73 -15.30
CA GLY A 196 20.79 7.69 -15.56
C GLY A 196 20.65 6.49 -14.62
N GLN A 197 20.49 5.30 -15.21
CA GLN A 197 20.55 4.04 -14.49
C GLN A 197 22.02 3.64 -14.31
N LEU A 198 22.44 3.51 -13.06
CA LEU A 198 23.39 2.47 -12.67
C LEU A 198 22.55 1.28 -12.25
N GLY A 199 22.23 0.43 -13.22
CA GLY A 199 21.72 -0.92 -12.98
C GLY A 199 22.70 -1.86 -13.68
N GLU A 200 23.64 -2.43 -12.93
CA GLU A 200 24.29 -3.65 -13.37
C GLU A 200 23.25 -4.76 -13.22
N ASP A 201 22.70 -5.19 -14.34
CA ASP A 201 22.07 -6.51 -14.42
C ASP A 201 23.18 -7.53 -14.20
N LEU A 202 23.35 -8.01 -12.95
CA LEU A 202 24.22 -9.14 -12.65
C LEU A 202 23.54 -10.42 -13.14
N GLU A 203 23.58 -10.63 -14.46
CA GLU A 203 23.31 -11.92 -15.08
C GLU A 203 24.49 -12.87 -14.78
N HIS A 204 24.31 -13.81 -13.87
CA HIS A 204 25.14 -15.02 -13.83
C HIS A 204 24.37 -16.15 -14.52
N GLY A 205 24.64 -16.34 -15.80
CA GLY A 205 24.06 -17.39 -16.63
C GLY A 205 24.92 -17.63 -17.87
N ASP A 206 25.75 -18.65 -17.77
CA ASP A 206 26.52 -19.43 -18.75
C ASP A 206 26.49 -19.08 -20.27
N GLN A 207 27.65 -19.31 -20.88
CA GLN A 207 28.20 -18.84 -22.15
C GLN A 207 27.38 -19.01 -23.44
N GLY A 208 27.52 -18.04 -24.36
CA GLY A 208 27.25 -18.20 -25.80
C GLY A 208 27.61 -16.96 -26.62
N HIS A 209 28.68 -17.02 -27.41
CA HIS A 209 29.26 -15.97 -28.24
C HIS A 209 28.32 -15.23 -29.22
N GLY A 210 28.59 -13.94 -29.46
CA GLY A 210 28.14 -13.22 -30.67
C GLY A 210 28.36 -11.71 -30.65
N VAL A 211 29.56 -11.23 -31.03
CA VAL A 211 29.87 -9.82 -31.28
C VAL A 211 29.27 -9.35 -32.61
N ARG A 212 28.62 -8.16 -32.65
CA ARG A 212 28.74 -7.15 -33.73
C ARG A 212 28.08 -5.82 -33.36
N GLY A 213 28.81 -4.72 -33.56
CA GLY A 213 28.38 -3.34 -33.31
C GLY A 213 27.77 -2.62 -34.52
N GLY A 214 27.26 -1.41 -34.29
CA GLY A 214 26.79 -0.51 -35.35
C GLY A 214 26.11 0.79 -34.87
N LEU A 215 26.92 1.86 -34.78
CA LEU A 215 26.72 3.25 -35.23
C LEU A 215 25.36 3.99 -35.05
N GLY A 216 25.40 5.01 -34.19
CA GLY A 216 24.96 6.42 -34.38
C GLY A 216 23.68 6.77 -35.16
N GLY A 217 22.72 7.39 -34.47
CA GLY A 217 21.60 8.14 -35.06
C GLY A 217 21.15 9.30 -34.16
N ALA A 218 21.02 10.50 -34.73
CA ALA A 218 20.88 11.80 -34.06
C ALA A 218 19.56 12.03 -33.28
N SER A 219 19.62 12.89 -32.25
CA SER A 219 18.46 13.37 -31.47
C SER A 219 17.77 14.58 -32.10
N PRO A 220 16.42 14.71 -32.09
CA PRO A 220 15.72 15.93 -32.47
C PRO A 220 15.69 16.97 -31.31
N PRO A 221 15.45 18.27 -31.60
CA PRO A 221 15.81 19.38 -30.71
C PRO A 221 14.90 19.46 -29.47
N GLY A 222 15.53 19.71 -28.32
CA GLY A 222 14.89 19.75 -27.01
C GLY A 222 13.98 20.96 -26.77
N ARG A 223 12.84 20.71 -26.10
CA ARG A 223 12.07 21.77 -25.43
C ARG A 223 12.83 22.19 -24.16
N ARG A 224 13.01 23.51 -23.98
CA ARG A 224 13.62 24.09 -22.77
C ARG A 224 12.71 23.85 -21.55
N PRO A 225 13.27 23.56 -20.37
CA PRO A 225 12.48 23.48 -19.15
C PRO A 225 11.94 24.86 -18.78
N VAL A 226 10.64 24.93 -18.48
CA VAL A 226 10.00 26.12 -17.93
C VAL A 226 10.44 26.23 -16.48
N ARG A 227 11.14 27.31 -16.11
CA ARG A 227 11.45 27.59 -14.70
C ARG A 227 10.16 28.02 -13.99
N PRO A 228 9.88 27.54 -12.77
CA PRO A 228 8.82 28.10 -11.95
C PRO A 228 9.16 29.57 -11.64
N PRO A 229 8.16 30.46 -11.54
CA PRO A 229 8.38 31.87 -11.20
C PRO A 229 9.08 31.99 -9.83
N GLU A 230 10.04 32.91 -9.75
CA GLU A 230 10.78 33.20 -8.52
C GLU A 230 9.80 33.73 -7.44
N GLY A 231 9.73 33.05 -6.29
CA GLY A 231 8.93 33.50 -5.14
C GLY A 231 8.18 32.42 -4.35
N LEU A 232 8.15 31.16 -4.81
CA LEU A 232 7.52 30.06 -4.06
C LEU A 232 8.52 29.39 -3.11
N VAL A 233 8.52 29.84 -1.85
CA VAL A 233 9.08 29.06 -0.74
C VAL A 233 8.13 27.88 -0.48
N PRO A 234 8.61 26.62 -0.45
CA PRO A 234 7.74 25.49 -0.12
C PRO A 234 7.20 25.68 1.30
N ALA A 235 5.88 25.73 1.43
CA ALA A 235 5.24 25.70 2.73
C ALA A 235 5.61 24.38 3.41
N ALA A 236 6.19 24.45 4.60
CA ALA A 236 6.32 23.29 5.47
C ALA A 236 4.92 22.67 5.60
N VAL A 237 4.80 21.37 5.31
CA VAL A 237 3.56 20.63 5.53
C VAL A 237 3.26 20.73 7.04
N PRO A 238 2.21 21.46 7.46
CA PRO A 238 1.87 21.50 8.87
C PRO A 238 1.29 20.13 9.27
N PRO A 239 1.49 19.69 10.53
CA PRO A 239 0.77 18.51 11.03
C PRO A 239 -0.74 18.73 10.87
N VAL A 240 -1.43 17.74 10.32
CA VAL A 240 -2.88 17.78 10.12
C VAL A 240 -3.56 17.87 11.49
N PRO A 241 -4.43 18.87 11.75
CA PRO A 241 -5.09 19.02 13.04
C PRO A 241 -5.97 17.82 13.35
N LEU A 242 -5.91 17.34 14.60
CA LEU A 242 -6.96 16.53 15.19
C LEU A 242 -8.11 17.50 15.49
N ASP A 243 -9.12 17.56 14.63
CA ASP A 243 -10.26 18.45 14.88
C ASP A 243 -10.97 18.04 16.17
N GLY A 244 -11.16 19.06 17.01
CA GLY A 244 -11.90 19.00 18.26
C GLY A 244 -13.39 18.92 18.00
N GLY A 245 -14.09 18.28 18.94
CA GLY A 245 -15.55 18.23 18.94
C GLY A 245 -16.17 19.62 19.09
N PRO A 246 -17.43 19.80 18.67
CA PRO A 246 -18.13 21.06 18.87
C PRO A 246 -18.42 21.27 20.37
N ASP A 247 -17.86 22.37 20.89
CA ASP A 247 -18.34 23.07 22.07
C ASP A 247 -19.82 23.42 21.90
N HIS A 248 -20.70 22.76 22.65
CA HIS A 248 -22.03 23.28 22.92
C HIS A 248 -22.00 24.10 24.20
N ALA A 249 -21.83 25.42 24.00
CA ALA A 249 -22.12 26.42 25.00
C ALA A 249 -23.60 26.36 25.43
N SER A 250 -23.78 26.25 26.75
CA SER A 250 -24.88 26.77 27.57
C SER A 250 -26.11 27.36 26.85
N VAL A 251 -27.25 26.66 26.95
CA VAL A 251 -28.58 27.29 26.96
C VAL A 251 -29.15 27.13 28.36
N GLY A 252 -29.35 28.26 29.03
CA GLY A 252 -29.89 28.35 30.37
C GLY A 252 -31.35 27.91 30.48
N ARG A 253 -31.69 27.44 31.67
CA ARG A 253 -33.05 27.36 32.20
C ARG A 253 -33.66 28.75 32.25
N ASP A 254 -34.90 28.92 31.77
CA ASP A 254 -35.97 29.48 32.61
C ASP A 254 -37.38 29.17 32.08
N ARG A 255 -38.32 28.98 33.03
CA ARG A 255 -39.75 28.62 32.94
C ARG A 255 -40.01 27.11 32.70
N THR A 256 -40.42 26.30 33.67
CA THR A 256 -41.12 26.49 34.97
C THR A 256 -40.56 25.59 36.05
#